data_AF-A0A259BJ93-F1
#
_entry.id   AF-A0A259BJ93-F1
#
_cell.length_a   1.000
_cell.length_b   1.000
_cell.length_c   1.000
_cell.angle_alpha   90.00
_cell.angle_beta   90.00
_cell.angle_gamma   90.00
#
_symmetry.space_group_name_H-M   'P 1'
#
loop_
_entity.id
_entity.type
_entity.pdbx_description
1 polymer ?
#
loop_
_entity_poly.entity_id
_entity_poly.type
_entity_poly.pdbx_seq_one_letter_code
_entity_poly.pdbx_strand_id
1 'polypeptide(L)'
;MTFLSGRAALALSSVAVVLTCAVTPVFAQEKFSMGLWGDMPYAKANDAPAIPALLADMNASDIAFSMYDGDIKDGSSECVDSVYSDAIAMFNTLKMPVFYVPGDNEWTDCHRKNNGGYD
;
A
#
# COMPACT_ATOMS: atom_id res chain seq x y z
N MET A 1 84.17 -15.78 -18.24
CA MET A 1 82.93 -15.91 -19.02
C MET A 1 82.29 -17.23 -18.64
N THR A 2 81.42 -17.22 -17.62
CA THR A 2 79.95 -17.39 -17.74
C THR A 2 79.59 -18.84 -18.11
N PHE A 3 79.04 -19.66 -17.22
CA PHE A 3 77.60 -19.93 -16.95
C PHE A 3 77.58 -21.33 -16.26
N LEU A 4 76.67 -21.78 -15.40
CA LEU A 4 75.50 -21.25 -14.73
C LEU A 4 75.16 -22.23 -13.57
N SER A 5 74.73 -21.68 -12.43
CA SER A 5 74.15 -22.42 -11.30
C SER A 5 72.74 -22.92 -11.66
N GLY A 6 72.45 -24.21 -11.43
CA GLY A 6 71.12 -24.80 -11.59
C GLY A 6 70.45 -24.99 -10.22
N ARG A 7 69.50 -24.12 -9.88
CA ARG A 7 68.66 -24.22 -8.68
C ARG A 7 67.58 -25.29 -8.87
N ALA A 8 67.50 -26.25 -7.95
CA ALA A 8 66.36 -27.14 -7.81
C ALA A 8 65.16 -26.34 -7.29
N ALA A 9 64.09 -26.24 -8.08
CA ALA A 9 62.84 -25.64 -7.66
C ALA A 9 61.96 -26.72 -7.00
N LEU A 10 61.71 -26.59 -5.69
CA LEU A 10 60.67 -27.35 -5.02
C LEU A 10 59.30 -26.80 -5.47
N ALA A 11 58.51 -27.63 -6.15
CA ALA A 11 57.13 -27.33 -6.49
C ALA A 11 56.27 -27.46 -5.21
N LEU A 12 55.93 -26.33 -4.60
CA LEU A 12 54.86 -26.27 -3.60
C LEU A 12 53.52 -26.26 -4.33
N SER A 13 52.84 -27.40 -4.32
CA SER A 13 51.47 -27.52 -4.85
C SER A 13 50.52 -26.77 -3.93
N SER A 14 50.13 -25.55 -4.31
CA SER A 14 49.14 -24.74 -3.59
C SER A 14 47.75 -25.34 -3.81
N VAL A 15 47.20 -26.00 -2.79
CA VAL A 15 45.78 -26.40 -2.79
C VAL A 15 44.96 -25.12 -2.60
N ALA A 16 44.42 -24.59 -3.69
CA ALA A 16 43.47 -23.48 -3.64
C ALA A 16 42.13 -24.00 -3.10
N VAL A 17 41.84 -23.71 -1.84
CA VAL A 17 40.51 -23.91 -1.26
C VAL A 17 39.58 -22.87 -1.89
N VAL A 18 38.80 -23.28 -2.89
CA VAL A 18 37.75 -22.46 -3.48
C VAL A 18 36.60 -22.43 -2.48
N LEU A 19 36.56 -21.39 -1.65
CA LEU A 19 35.41 -21.08 -0.81
C LEU A 19 34.30 -20.50 -1.72
N THR A 20 33.49 -21.36 -2.32
CA THR A 20 32.24 -20.94 -2.95
C THR A 20 31.30 -20.47 -1.84
N CYS A 21 31.28 -19.15 -1.59
CA CYS A 21 30.16 -18.51 -0.92
C CYS A 21 28.93 -18.73 -1.80
N ALA A 22 28.06 -19.66 -1.38
CA ALA A 22 26.71 -19.73 -1.91
C ALA A 22 26.00 -18.43 -1.51
N VAL A 23 26.04 -17.43 -2.37
CA VAL A 23 25.24 -16.21 -2.22
C VAL A 23 23.82 -16.61 -2.62
N THR A 24 23.03 -17.11 -1.68
CA THR A 24 21.60 -17.23 -1.89
C THR A 24 21.05 -15.81 -1.93
N PRO A 25 20.39 -15.37 -3.03
CA PRO A 25 19.65 -14.12 -2.98
C PRO A 25 18.50 -14.33 -2.00
N VAL A 26 18.71 -13.90 -0.76
CA VAL A 26 17.62 -13.70 0.18
C VAL A 26 16.90 -12.45 -0.32
N PHE A 27 15.86 -12.63 -1.12
CA PHE A 27 14.87 -11.58 -1.29
C PHE A 27 14.24 -11.41 0.10
N ALA A 28 14.69 -10.40 0.84
CA ALA A 28 13.99 -9.97 2.03
C ALA A 28 12.60 -9.52 1.55
N GLN A 29 11.58 -10.29 1.90
CA GLN A 29 10.22 -9.86 1.67
C GLN A 29 9.95 -8.74 2.68
N GLU A 30 10.05 -7.50 2.19
CA GLU A 30 9.68 -6.32 2.96
C GLU A 30 8.24 -6.50 3.43
N LYS A 31 8.06 -6.55 4.75
CA LYS A 31 6.73 -6.59 5.35
C LYS A 31 6.20 -5.17 5.36
N PHE A 32 4.93 -5.02 5.06
CA PHE A 32 4.24 -3.75 5.23
C PHE A 32 2.88 -3.99 5.89
N SER A 33 2.39 -2.95 6.55
CA SER A 33 1.03 -2.88 7.05
C SER A 33 0.23 -1.94 6.16
N MET A 34 -1.07 -2.19 6.02
CA MET A 34 -2.00 -1.27 5.36
C MET A 34 -3.20 -1.00 6.26
N GLY A 35 -3.76 0.21 6.15
CA GLY A 35 -5.08 0.49 6.70
C GLY A 35 -6.16 0.03 5.71
N LEU A 36 -7.13 -0.76 6.16
CA LEU A 36 -8.30 -1.13 5.37
C LEU A 36 -9.55 -0.59 6.04
N TRP A 37 -10.34 0.19 5.30
CA TRP A 37 -11.55 0.86 5.77
C TRP A 37 -12.49 1.11 4.59
N GLY A 38 -13.74 1.48 4.86
CA GLY A 38 -14.81 1.63 3.87
C GLY A 38 -16.14 1.84 4.57
N ASP A 39 -17.24 1.95 3.83
CA ASP A 39 -18.60 2.09 4.37
C ASP A 39 -18.77 3.29 5.31
N MET A 40 -18.07 4.40 5.04
CA MET A 40 -18.12 5.60 5.89
C MET A 40 -17.57 6.88 5.23
N PRO A 41 -18.13 8.07 5.51
CA PRO A 41 -19.13 8.33 6.52
C PRO A 41 -20.56 8.19 6.03
N TYR A 42 -21.32 7.28 6.63
CA TYR A 42 -22.75 7.21 6.45
C TYR A 42 -23.45 8.22 7.36
N ALA A 43 -24.29 9.06 6.74
CA ALA A 43 -25.09 10.03 7.49
C ALA A 43 -26.13 9.31 8.36
N LYS A 44 -26.69 8.19 7.90
CA LYS A 44 -27.66 7.39 8.67
C LYS A 44 -27.04 6.70 9.87
N ALA A 45 -25.76 6.31 9.77
CA ALA A 45 -25.01 5.72 10.88
C ALA A 45 -24.48 6.79 11.86
N ASN A 46 -24.55 8.07 11.49
CA ASN A 46 -23.95 9.18 12.24
C ASN A 46 -22.44 8.97 12.44
N ASP A 47 -21.73 8.59 11.37
CA ASP A 47 -20.28 8.32 11.40
C ASP A 47 -19.44 9.60 11.47
N ALA A 48 -19.98 10.72 11.00
CA ALA A 48 -19.25 11.98 10.87
C ALA A 48 -18.44 12.40 12.13
N PRO A 49 -18.94 12.23 13.37
CA PRO A 49 -18.16 12.53 14.57
C PRO A 49 -16.94 11.63 14.80
N ALA A 50 -16.94 10.39 14.27
CA ALA A 50 -15.85 9.42 14.45
C ALA A 50 -14.73 9.57 13.41
N ILE A 51 -15.06 10.09 12.22
CA ILE A 51 -14.10 10.24 11.11
C ILE A 51 -12.80 10.98 11.51
N PRO A 52 -12.83 12.12 12.22
CA PRO A 52 -11.60 12.81 12.58
C PRO A 52 -10.65 11.96 13.44
N ALA A 53 -11.20 11.13 14.33
CA ALA A 53 -10.41 10.26 15.19
C ALA A 53 -9.81 9.09 14.39
N LEU A 54 -10.57 8.49 13.47
CA LEU A 54 -10.08 7.45 12.57
C LEU A 54 -8.92 7.94 11.70
N LEU A 55 -9.09 9.10 11.04
CA LEU A 55 -8.05 9.68 10.19
C LEU A 55 -6.80 10.04 11.01
N ALA A 56 -6.96 10.52 12.24
CA ALA A 56 -5.84 10.79 13.14
C ALA A 56 -5.08 9.51 13.53
N ASP A 57 -5.79 8.42 13.83
CA ASP A 57 -5.20 7.11 14.15
C ASP A 57 -4.42 6.53 12.96
N MET A 58 -5.00 6.57 11.76
CA MET A 58 -4.32 6.17 10.53
C MET A 58 -3.07 7.02 10.27
N ASN A 59 -3.15 8.33 10.51
CA ASN A 59 -2.03 9.27 10.37
C ASN A 59 -0.93 9.13 11.44
N ALA A 60 -1.19 8.37 12.51
CA ALA A 60 -0.23 8.03 13.55
C ALA A 60 0.32 6.60 13.41
N SER A 61 -0.32 5.77 12.58
CA SER A 61 0.05 4.38 12.36
C SER A 61 1.22 4.22 11.38
N ASP A 62 1.99 3.14 11.57
CA ASP A 62 3.05 2.73 10.63
C ASP A 62 2.47 1.86 9.50
N ILE A 63 1.76 2.52 8.57
CA ILE A 63 1.16 1.89 7.39
C ILE A 63 1.81 2.43 6.11
N ALA A 64 2.00 1.57 5.10
CA ALA A 64 2.54 1.98 3.81
C ALA A 64 1.53 2.75 2.97
N PHE A 65 0.24 2.44 3.12
CA PHE A 65 -0.90 3.06 2.46
C PHE A 65 -2.19 2.61 3.15
N SER A 66 -3.31 3.17 2.70
CA SER A 66 -4.64 2.67 3.03
C SER A 66 -5.45 2.31 1.79
N MET A 67 -6.43 1.42 1.97
CA MET A 67 -7.42 1.07 0.96
C MET A 67 -8.80 1.43 1.49
N TYR A 68 -9.53 2.22 0.70
CA TYR A 68 -10.92 2.57 0.94
C TYR A 68 -11.80 1.66 0.08
N ASP A 69 -12.48 0.71 0.71
CA ASP A 69 -13.25 -0.39 0.10
C ASP A 69 -14.70 0.01 -0.22
N GLY A 70 -14.86 1.20 -0.80
CA GLY A 70 -16.17 1.67 -1.28
C GLY A 70 -17.08 2.29 -0.23
N ASP A 71 -18.17 2.83 -0.75
CA ASP A 71 -19.30 3.38 -0.02
C ASP A 71 -18.99 4.62 0.83
N ILE A 72 -18.63 5.71 0.15
CA ILE A 72 -18.47 7.08 0.72
C ILE A 72 -19.80 7.76 1.07
N LYS A 73 -20.93 7.13 0.74
CA LYS A 73 -22.28 7.63 1.01
C LYS A 73 -23.23 6.48 1.32
N ASP A 74 -24.32 6.75 2.03
CA ASP A 74 -25.38 5.77 2.26
C ASP A 74 -26.03 5.32 0.93
N GLY A 75 -26.47 4.08 0.82
CA GLY A 75 -27.18 3.56 -0.36
C GLY A 75 -28.53 4.21 -0.69
N SER A 76 -29.01 5.16 0.11
CA SER A 76 -30.19 5.98 -0.24
C SER A 76 -29.90 7.48 -0.38
N SER A 77 -28.64 7.89 -0.27
CA SER A 77 -28.22 9.27 -0.49
C SER A 77 -28.09 9.55 -1.98
N GLU A 78 -28.27 10.80 -2.39
CA GLU A 78 -28.11 11.20 -3.79
C GLU A 78 -26.65 11.00 -4.25
N CYS A 79 -26.46 10.50 -5.47
CA CYS A 79 -25.12 10.41 -6.07
C CYS A 79 -24.79 11.74 -6.75
N VAL A 80 -24.29 12.73 -6.03
CA VAL A 80 -23.97 14.06 -6.60
C VAL A 80 -22.47 14.35 -6.53
N ASP A 81 -21.96 15.22 -7.40
CA ASP A 81 -20.54 15.58 -7.47
C ASP A 81 -19.95 16.01 -6.12
N SER A 82 -20.76 16.64 -5.26
CA SER A 82 -20.30 17.09 -3.94
C SER A 82 -19.87 15.93 -3.03
N VAL A 83 -20.47 14.73 -3.17
CA VAL A 83 -20.05 13.54 -2.42
C VAL A 83 -18.59 13.20 -2.72
N TYR A 84 -18.19 13.29 -3.99
CA TYR A 84 -16.82 13.01 -4.41
C TYR A 84 -15.86 14.13 -3.99
N SER A 85 -16.25 15.41 -4.10
CA SER A 85 -15.38 16.50 -3.66
C SER A 85 -15.14 16.46 -2.15
N ASP A 86 -16.15 16.10 -1.36
CA ASP A 86 -16.04 15.97 0.09
C ASP A 86 -15.17 14.77 0.47
N ALA A 87 -15.33 13.64 -0.20
CA ALA A 87 -14.47 12.47 -0.02
C ALA A 87 -13.01 12.78 -0.39
N ILE A 88 -12.76 13.48 -1.51
CA ILE A 88 -11.41 13.92 -1.89
C ILE A 88 -10.81 14.84 -0.82
N ALA A 89 -11.58 15.80 -0.30
CA ALA A 89 -11.12 16.69 0.77
C ALA A 89 -10.75 15.89 2.04
N MET A 90 -11.57 14.91 2.41
CA MET A 90 -11.31 13.99 3.52
C MET A 90 -10.04 13.16 3.29
N PHE A 91 -9.92 12.50 2.14
CA PHE A 91 -8.78 11.65 1.80
C PHE A 91 -7.46 12.43 1.74
N ASN A 92 -7.49 13.68 1.26
CA ASN A 92 -6.32 14.55 1.23
C ASN A 92 -5.79 14.95 2.62
N THR A 93 -6.47 14.58 3.70
CA THR A 93 -5.95 14.74 5.07
C THR A 93 -5.05 13.58 5.51
N LEU A 94 -5.03 12.46 4.78
CA LEU A 94 -4.14 11.34 5.07
C LEU A 94 -2.70 11.66 4.65
N LYS A 95 -1.74 11.30 5.50
CA LYS A 95 -0.30 11.49 5.25
C LYS A 95 0.25 10.45 4.28
N MET A 96 -0.30 9.24 4.31
CA MET A 96 0.07 8.13 3.43
C MET A 96 -0.98 7.99 2.31
N PRO A 97 -0.61 7.41 1.16
CA PRO A 97 -1.55 7.24 0.05
C PRO A 97 -2.81 6.48 0.44
N VAL A 98 -3.93 6.82 -0.18
CA VAL A 98 -5.16 6.03 -0.14
C VAL A 98 -5.51 5.54 -1.54
N PHE A 99 -5.75 4.24 -1.67
CA PHE A 99 -6.33 3.65 -2.86
C PHE A 99 -7.85 3.60 -2.68
N TYR A 100 -8.57 4.26 -3.57
CA TYR A 100 -10.03 4.33 -3.54
C TYR A 100 -10.62 3.39 -4.60
N VAL A 101 -11.61 2.60 -4.20
CA VAL A 101 -12.46 1.78 -5.07
C VAL A 101 -13.92 2.19 -4.80
N PRO A 102 -14.77 2.37 -5.82
CA PRO A 102 -16.19 2.62 -5.62
C PRO A 102 -16.91 1.35 -5.15
N GLY A 103 -17.90 1.50 -4.26
CA GLY A 103 -18.83 0.46 -3.85
C GLY A 103 -20.16 0.53 -4.61
N ASP A 104 -21.17 -0.21 -4.17
CA ASP A 104 -22.49 -0.16 -4.80
C ASP A 104 -23.18 1.20 -4.58
N ASN A 105 -22.90 1.89 -3.48
CA ASN A 105 -23.52 3.17 -3.16
C ASN A 105 -23.11 4.29 -4.13
N GLU A 106 -21.94 4.18 -4.78
CA GLU A 106 -21.47 5.11 -5.81
C GLU A 106 -21.75 4.65 -7.24
N TRP A 107 -22.09 3.37 -7.43
CA TRP A 107 -22.29 2.81 -8.77
C TRP A 107 -23.70 2.25 -8.94
N THR A 108 -23.97 1.06 -8.44
CA THR A 108 -25.20 0.35 -8.78
C THR A 108 -26.42 0.93 -8.09
N ASP A 109 -26.27 1.73 -7.03
CA ASP A 109 -27.39 2.34 -6.33
C ASP A 109 -27.86 3.66 -6.94
N CYS A 110 -27.04 4.24 -7.81
CA CYS A 110 -27.32 5.53 -8.40
C CYS A 110 -28.51 5.51 -9.37
N HIS A 111 -28.86 4.35 -9.96
CA HIS A 111 -30.08 4.18 -10.77
C HIS A 111 -31.37 4.37 -9.97
N ARG A 112 -31.34 4.27 -8.64
CA ARG A 112 -32.55 4.39 -7.82
C ARG A 112 -33.11 5.79 -7.94
N LYS A 113 -34.43 5.89 -8.10
CA LYS A 113 -35.13 7.18 -8.27
C LYS A 113 -34.83 8.20 -7.16
N ASN A 114 -34.64 7.75 -5.93
CA ASN A 114 -34.32 8.60 -4.78
C ASN A 114 -32.82 8.92 -4.64
N ASN A 115 -31.96 8.34 -5.48
CA ASN A 115 -30.51 8.56 -5.48
C ASN A 115 -30.04 9.43 -6.66
N GLY A 116 -30.97 9.99 -7.43
CA GLY A 116 -30.72 10.78 -8.64
C GLY A 116 -31.20 10.08 -9.92
N GLY A 117 -31.37 8.76 -9.91
CA GLY A 117 -31.95 8.01 -11.03
C GLY A 117 -31.02 7.86 -12.24
N TYR A 118 -29.73 7.66 -12.02
CA TYR A 118 -28.67 7.58 -13.05
C TYR A 118 -28.78 6.34 -13.96
N ASP A 119 -29.83 6.29 -14.79
CA ASP A 119 -30.06 5.36 -15.91
C ASP A 119 -29.78 6.01 -17.28
#